data_AF-A0A2N2VYX2-F1
#
_entry.id   AF-A0A2N2VYX2-F1
#
_cell.length_a   1.000
_cell.length_b   1.000
_cell.length_c   1.000
_cell.angle_alpha   90.00
_cell.angle_beta   90.00
_cell.angle_gamma   90.00
#
_symmetry.space_group_name_H-M   'P 1'
#
loop_
_entity.id
_entity.type
_entity.pdbx_description
1 polymer ?
#
loop_
_entity_poly.entity_id
_entity_poly.type
_entity_poly.pdbx_seq_one_letter_code
_entity_poly.pdbx_strand_id
1 'polypeptide(L)'
;MKKVLLAALLLILPLAFISAQNKKAEKEAEGIAKFEKAKAAIEAKEFVVVPDSYEKSDGSPENNTDEANFLSFEDGSIFLQGMIICGNSFTNKTAVNSFDQKLDKKGNLSITMQVSGSAITARIEIQMRKGGNYADIIVTPTKGSARKFSGEIVPKSEAKYYKRPNVV
;
A
#
# COMPACT_ATOMS: atom_id res chain seq x y z
N MET A 1 8.31 -58.14 -22.53
CA MET A 1 8.59 -57.12 -21.50
C MET A 1 8.72 -55.72 -22.13
N LYS A 2 7.63 -55.07 -22.58
CA LYS A 2 7.69 -53.67 -23.10
C LYS A 2 6.41 -52.84 -22.90
N LYS A 3 5.37 -53.35 -22.25
CA LYS A 3 4.07 -52.65 -22.13
C LYS A 3 3.77 -52.06 -20.74
N VAL A 4 4.69 -52.16 -19.79
CA VAL A 4 4.44 -51.75 -18.39
C VAL A 4 5.08 -50.39 -18.05
N LEU A 5 5.96 -49.84 -18.89
CA LEU A 5 6.63 -48.55 -18.59
C LEU A 5 5.86 -47.29 -19.01
N LEU A 6 4.76 -47.38 -19.77
CA LEU A 6 4.06 -46.19 -20.27
C LEU A 6 2.92 -45.68 -19.37
N ALA A 7 2.51 -46.44 -18.36
CA ALA A 7 1.38 -46.08 -17.50
C ALA A 7 1.75 -45.18 -16.31
N ALA A 8 3.04 -45.08 -15.96
CA ALA A 8 3.50 -44.29 -14.80
C ALA A 8 3.70 -42.79 -15.10
N LEU A 9 3.75 -42.38 -16.38
CA LEU A 9 4.02 -40.99 -16.76
C LEU A 9 2.75 -40.11 -16.85
N LEU A 10 1.56 -40.72 -16.92
CA LEU A 10 0.27 -40.01 -17.08
C LEU A 10 -0.39 -39.60 -15.75
N LEU A 11 0.11 -40.07 -14.61
CA LEU A 11 -0.43 -39.73 -13.28
C LEU A 11 0.27 -38.55 -12.59
N ILE A 12 1.42 -38.09 -13.12
CA ILE A 12 2.22 -37.01 -12.49
C ILE A 12 1.74 -35.61 -12.95
N LEU A 13 1.18 -35.51 -14.16
CA LEU A 13 0.63 -34.27 -14.68
C LEU A 13 -0.57 -33.71 -13.88
N PRO A 14 -1.61 -34.48 -13.51
CA PRO A 14 -2.77 -33.91 -12.80
C PRO A 14 -2.44 -33.38 -11.39
N LEU A 15 -1.48 -33.98 -10.67
CA LEU A 15 -1.09 -33.56 -9.31
C LEU A 15 -0.39 -32.18 -9.31
N ALA A 16 0.47 -31.91 -10.30
CA ALA A 16 1.12 -30.62 -10.44
C ALA A 16 0.11 -29.50 -10.76
N PHE A 17 -0.86 -29.77 -11.66
CA PHE A 17 -1.90 -28.83 -12.01
C PHE A 17 -2.86 -28.52 -10.84
N ILE A 18 -3.27 -29.53 -10.06
CA ILE A 18 -4.13 -29.34 -8.88
C ILE A 18 -3.40 -28.52 -7.80
N SER A 19 -2.12 -28.80 -7.53
CA SER A 19 -1.34 -28.04 -6.54
C SER A 19 -1.13 -26.57 -6.94
N ALA A 20 -0.94 -26.28 -8.23
CA ALA A 20 -0.80 -24.93 -8.75
C ALA A 20 -2.12 -24.14 -8.71
N GLN A 21 -3.25 -24.80 -9.01
CA GLN A 21 -4.58 -24.21 -8.90
C GLN A 21 -4.96 -23.90 -7.45
N ASN A 22 -4.68 -24.82 -6.52
CA ASN A 22 -4.94 -24.59 -5.09
C ASN A 22 -4.12 -23.40 -4.57
N LYS A 23 -2.81 -23.33 -4.90
CA LYS A 23 -1.97 -22.18 -4.51
C LYS A 23 -2.44 -20.85 -5.11
N LYS A 24 -3.01 -20.87 -6.32
CA LYS A 24 -3.56 -19.66 -6.94
C LYS A 24 -4.85 -19.23 -6.25
N ALA A 25 -5.75 -20.16 -5.99
CA ALA A 25 -7.01 -19.89 -5.28
C ALA A 25 -6.76 -19.41 -3.84
N GLU A 26 -5.79 -19.98 -3.13
CA GLU A 26 -5.37 -19.53 -1.80
C GLU A 26 -4.84 -18.08 -1.84
N LYS A 27 -3.93 -17.77 -2.77
CA LYS A 27 -3.41 -16.41 -2.94
C LYS A 27 -4.50 -15.40 -3.33
N GLU A 28 -5.47 -15.82 -4.14
CA GLU A 28 -6.61 -14.97 -4.49
C GLU A 28 -7.52 -14.72 -3.28
N ALA A 29 -7.78 -15.75 -2.47
CA ALA A 29 -8.53 -15.61 -1.23
C ALA A 29 -7.83 -14.71 -0.20
N GLU A 30 -6.52 -14.89 -0.02
CA GLU A 30 -5.67 -14.02 0.81
C GLU A 30 -5.67 -12.58 0.30
N GLY A 31 -5.53 -12.40 -1.02
CA GLY A 31 -5.56 -11.10 -1.67
C GLY A 31 -6.89 -10.36 -1.48
N ILE A 32 -8.00 -11.08 -1.58
CA ILE A 32 -9.34 -10.54 -1.28
C ILE A 32 -9.44 -10.16 0.20
N ALA A 33 -9.00 -11.03 1.12
CA ALA A 33 -9.04 -10.73 2.55
C ALA A 33 -8.19 -9.49 2.90
N LYS A 34 -6.98 -9.38 2.31
CA LYS A 34 -6.12 -8.18 2.44
C LYS A 34 -6.80 -6.93 1.90
N PHE A 35 -7.42 -7.01 0.72
CA PHE A 35 -8.13 -5.89 0.11
C PHE A 35 -9.30 -5.40 0.97
N GLU A 36 -10.16 -6.31 1.43
CA GLU A 36 -11.31 -5.95 2.28
C GLU A 36 -10.87 -5.39 3.63
N LYS A 37 -9.80 -5.94 4.23
CA LYS A 37 -9.21 -5.39 5.46
C LYS A 37 -8.69 -3.98 5.24
N ALA A 38 -7.93 -3.74 4.17
CA ALA A 38 -7.41 -2.42 3.85
C ALA A 38 -8.54 -1.42 3.57
N LYS A 39 -9.57 -1.83 2.82
CA LYS A 39 -10.76 -1.04 2.57
C LYS A 39 -11.49 -0.66 3.87
N ALA A 40 -11.65 -1.60 4.80
CA ALA A 40 -12.24 -1.32 6.11
C ALA A 40 -11.40 -0.33 6.93
N ALA A 41 -10.06 -0.45 6.91
CA ALA A 41 -9.17 0.48 7.60
C ALA A 41 -9.23 1.91 7.00
N ILE A 42 -9.37 2.01 5.67
CA ILE A 42 -9.56 3.27 4.95
C ILE A 42 -10.90 3.90 5.30
N GLU A 43 -11.99 3.12 5.32
CA GLU A 43 -13.33 3.59 5.71
C GLU A 43 -13.36 4.06 7.17
N ALA A 44 -12.67 3.35 8.06
CA ALA A 44 -12.48 3.73 9.45
C ALA A 44 -11.52 4.92 9.64
N LYS A 45 -10.79 5.31 8.58
CA LYS A 45 -9.75 6.36 8.63
C LYS A 45 -8.67 6.08 9.68
N GLU A 46 -8.34 4.80 9.86
CA GLU A 46 -7.39 4.28 10.84
C GLU A 46 -6.44 3.30 10.14
N PHE A 47 -5.55 3.84 9.30
CA PHE A 47 -4.65 3.04 8.47
C PHE A 47 -3.24 3.63 8.42
N VAL A 48 -2.27 2.78 8.09
CA VAL A 48 -0.87 3.15 7.92
C VAL A 48 -0.34 2.56 6.62
N VAL A 49 0.55 3.30 5.98
CA VAL A 49 1.41 2.82 4.91
C VAL A 49 2.86 3.12 5.28
N VAL A 50 3.66 2.06 5.41
CA VAL A 50 5.12 2.15 5.42
C VAL A 50 5.57 1.89 3.98
N PRO A 51 6.32 2.79 3.34
CA PRO A 51 6.83 2.56 2.00
C PRO A 51 7.71 1.31 1.99
N ASP A 52 7.48 0.42 1.02
CA ASP A 52 8.41 -0.65 0.66
C ASP A 52 9.41 -0.14 -0.39
N SER A 53 8.94 0.72 -1.31
CA SER A 53 9.77 1.38 -2.32
C SER A 53 9.31 2.80 -2.62
N TYR A 54 10.21 3.61 -3.17
CA TYR A 54 9.95 5.00 -3.56
C TYR A 54 10.70 5.40 -4.82
N GLU A 55 10.22 6.45 -5.47
CA GLU A 55 10.87 7.06 -6.63
C GLU A 55 11.87 8.12 -6.17
N LYS A 56 13.14 7.98 -6.56
CA LYS A 56 14.18 9.01 -6.35
C LYS A 56 13.91 10.25 -7.20
N SER A 57 14.65 11.33 -6.95
CA SER A 57 14.59 12.56 -7.74
C SER A 57 14.94 12.37 -9.23
N ASP A 58 15.69 11.32 -9.57
CA ASP A 58 16.03 10.94 -10.95
C ASP A 58 14.97 10.05 -11.63
N GLY A 59 13.88 9.73 -10.93
CA GLY A 59 12.80 8.87 -11.44
C GLY A 59 13.04 7.36 -11.29
N SER A 60 14.20 6.93 -10.78
CA SER A 60 14.48 5.51 -10.57
C SER A 60 13.91 5.00 -9.24
N PRO A 61 13.46 3.73 -9.19
CA PRO A 61 12.93 3.13 -7.97
C PRO A 61 14.05 2.78 -6.98
N GLU A 62 13.77 2.90 -5.69
CA GLU A 62 14.65 2.50 -4.60
C GLU A 62 13.83 1.84 -3.47
N ASN A 63 14.44 0.85 -2.80
CA ASN A 63 13.80 0.19 -1.67
C ASN A 63 13.94 1.05 -0.42
N ASN A 64 12.86 1.18 0.35
CA ASN A 64 12.94 1.74 1.68
C ASN A 64 13.48 0.68 2.65
N THR A 65 14.47 1.08 3.45
CA THR A 65 15.05 0.23 4.50
C THR A 65 14.81 0.81 5.90
N ASP A 66 14.09 1.94 5.99
CA ASP A 66 13.79 2.64 7.24
C ASP A 66 12.26 2.69 7.48
N GLU A 67 11.82 1.93 8.47
CA GLU A 67 10.43 1.86 8.94
C GLU A 67 9.94 3.17 9.63
N ALA A 68 10.79 4.20 9.70
CA ALA A 68 10.42 5.53 10.19
C ALA A 68 9.82 6.46 9.12
N ASN A 69 9.72 6.03 7.86
CA ASN A 69 8.94 6.73 6.84
C ASN A 69 7.54 6.12 6.83
N PHE A 70 6.50 6.93 7.06
CA PHE A 70 5.12 6.44 7.01
C PHE A 70 4.11 7.54 6.68
N LEU A 71 3.02 7.11 6.08
CA LEU A 71 1.77 7.86 6.00
C LEU A 71 0.77 7.16 6.93
N SER A 72 0.16 7.88 7.86
CA SER A 72 -0.94 7.32 8.65
C SER A 72 -2.15 8.25 8.67
N PHE A 73 -3.34 7.65 8.66
CA PHE A 73 -4.58 8.31 9.06
C PHE A 73 -4.90 7.80 10.47
N GLU A 74 -4.89 8.71 11.44
CA GLU A 74 -5.32 8.43 12.81
C GLU A 74 -5.89 9.70 13.45
N ASP A 75 -6.87 9.56 14.35
CA ASP A 75 -7.40 10.66 15.14
C ASP A 75 -7.87 11.87 14.29
N GLY A 76 -8.50 11.59 13.15
CA GLY A 76 -9.00 12.62 12.23
C GLY A 76 -7.91 13.39 11.45
N SER A 77 -6.64 12.99 11.58
CA SER A 77 -5.48 13.66 11.00
C SER A 77 -4.70 12.72 10.07
N ILE A 78 -4.04 13.29 9.07
CA ILE A 78 -3.02 12.57 8.30
C ILE A 78 -1.64 12.95 8.83
N PHE A 79 -0.84 11.96 9.19
CA PHE A 79 0.56 12.13 9.55
C PHE A 79 1.44 11.71 8.38
N LEU A 80 2.31 12.62 7.93
CA LEU A 80 3.28 12.37 6.87
C LEU A 80 4.68 12.46 7.46
N GLN A 81 5.39 11.34 7.54
CA GLN A 81 6.72 11.31 8.13
C GLN A 81 7.81 10.97 7.12
N GLY A 82 8.85 11.80 7.13
CA GLY A 82 10.14 11.47 6.55
C GLY A 82 10.37 11.93 5.11
N MET A 83 11.64 11.90 4.73
CA MET A 83 12.12 12.49 3.47
C MET A 83 11.46 11.86 2.24
N ILE A 84 11.19 10.55 2.33
CA ILE A 84 10.56 9.77 1.26
C ILE A 84 9.15 10.27 0.95
N ILE A 85 8.39 10.68 1.97
CA ILE A 85 6.96 10.96 1.85
C ILE A 85 6.68 12.44 1.67
N CYS A 86 7.40 13.30 2.39
CA CYS A 86 7.13 14.75 2.42
C CYS A 86 8.36 15.61 2.12
N GLY A 87 9.53 15.02 1.85
CA GLY A 87 10.74 15.78 1.54
C GLY A 87 11.35 16.55 2.73
N ASN A 88 10.96 16.21 3.97
CA ASN A 88 11.51 16.75 5.20
C ASN A 88 11.65 15.63 6.25
N SER A 89 12.33 15.90 7.36
CA SER A 89 12.57 14.90 8.42
C SER A 89 11.52 14.91 9.55
N PHE A 90 10.44 15.69 9.40
CA PHE A 90 9.43 15.86 10.44
C PHE A 90 8.31 14.82 10.32
N THR A 91 7.53 14.71 11.40
CA THR A 91 6.21 14.10 11.37
C THR A 91 5.19 15.22 11.18
N ASN A 92 4.75 15.43 9.96
CA ASN A 92 3.83 16.52 9.66
C ASN A 92 2.41 16.08 10.04
N LYS A 93 1.82 16.69 11.08
CA LYS A 93 0.40 16.48 11.39
C LYS A 93 -0.42 17.40 10.51
N THR A 94 -1.35 16.83 9.76
CA THR A 94 -2.17 17.59 8.81
C THR A 94 -3.65 17.36 9.06
N ALA A 95 -4.43 18.43 8.94
CA ALA A 95 -5.88 18.38 8.90
C ALA A 95 -6.34 17.92 7.51
N VAL A 96 -7.38 17.09 7.47
CA VAL A 96 -7.96 16.58 6.22
C VAL A 96 -9.07 17.53 5.77
N ASN A 97 -8.83 18.28 4.69
CA ASN A 97 -9.76 19.26 4.13
C ASN A 97 -10.78 18.61 3.19
N SER A 98 -10.39 17.54 2.50
CA SER A 98 -11.28 16.73 1.67
C SER A 98 -10.81 15.28 1.63
N PHE A 99 -11.76 14.37 1.43
CA PHE A 99 -11.49 12.95 1.29
C PHE A 99 -12.52 12.37 0.30
N ASP A 100 -12.05 12.06 -0.92
CA ASP A 100 -12.85 11.48 -1.98
C ASP A 100 -12.36 10.05 -2.25
N GLN A 101 -13.24 9.08 -2.04
CA GLN A 101 -12.95 7.65 -2.24
C GLN A 101 -13.84 7.11 -3.37
N LYS A 102 -13.23 6.45 -4.34
CA LYS A 102 -13.90 5.91 -5.52
C LYS A 102 -13.44 4.50 -5.82
N LEU A 103 -14.38 3.65 -6.22
CA LEU A 103 -14.12 2.35 -6.81
C LEU A 103 -14.37 2.43 -8.32
N ASP A 104 -13.40 1.98 -9.13
CA ASP A 104 -13.59 1.89 -10.57
C ASP A 104 -14.43 0.66 -10.95
N LYS A 105 -14.76 0.52 -12.25
CA LYS A 105 -15.55 -0.61 -12.76
C LYS A 105 -14.86 -1.98 -12.57
N LYS A 106 -13.55 -2.00 -12.35
CA LYS A 106 -12.74 -3.20 -12.09
C LYS A 106 -12.60 -3.47 -10.59
N GLY A 107 -13.14 -2.59 -9.74
CA GLY A 107 -13.06 -2.66 -8.28
C GLY A 107 -11.74 -2.19 -7.70
N ASN A 108 -10.91 -1.47 -8.48
CA ASN A 108 -9.73 -0.80 -7.92
C ASN A 108 -10.17 0.42 -7.12
N LEU A 109 -9.52 0.63 -5.98
CA LEU A 109 -9.79 1.74 -5.08
C LEU A 109 -8.87 2.91 -5.43
N SER A 110 -9.45 4.10 -5.50
CA SER A 110 -8.74 5.36 -5.64
C SER A 110 -9.21 6.32 -4.56
N ILE A 111 -8.25 6.99 -3.91
CA ILE A 111 -8.51 8.02 -2.90
C ILE A 111 -7.79 9.28 -3.34
N THR A 112 -8.48 10.41 -3.27
CA THR A 112 -7.88 11.73 -3.40
C THR A 112 -8.24 12.54 -2.17
N MET A 113 -7.25 13.11 -1.50
CA MET A 113 -7.45 13.95 -0.33
C MET A 113 -6.61 15.21 -0.41
N GLN A 114 -7.14 16.30 0.15
CA GLN A 114 -6.41 17.54 0.37
C GLN A 114 -6.12 17.67 1.86
N VAL A 115 -4.86 17.94 2.20
CA VAL A 115 -4.43 18.06 3.59
C VAL A 115 -3.64 19.34 3.84
N SER A 116 -3.76 19.88 5.05
CA SER A 116 -3.06 21.10 5.48
C SER A 116 -2.49 20.93 6.89
N GLY A 117 -1.18 21.07 7.02
CA GLY A 117 -0.45 21.21 8.28
C GLY A 117 0.43 22.47 8.28
N SER A 118 1.17 22.67 9.36
CA SER A 118 2.03 23.84 9.54
C SER A 118 3.19 23.90 8.52
N ALA A 119 3.79 22.74 8.24
CA ALA A 119 4.98 22.61 7.39
C ALA A 119 4.66 22.07 5.99
N ILE A 120 3.44 21.57 5.75
CA ILE A 120 3.05 21.01 4.45
C ILE A 120 1.56 21.19 4.18
N THR A 121 1.24 21.67 2.99
CA THR A 121 -0.08 21.55 2.37
C THR A 121 0.09 20.69 1.13
N ALA A 122 -0.73 19.66 0.97
CA ALA A 122 -0.54 18.69 -0.10
C ALA A 122 -1.85 18.06 -0.59
N ARG A 123 -1.81 17.63 -1.85
CA ARG A 123 -2.73 16.65 -2.42
C ARG A 123 -2.13 15.27 -2.27
N ILE A 124 -2.90 14.31 -1.77
CA ILE A 124 -2.49 12.92 -1.67
C ILE A 124 -3.42 12.08 -2.56
N GLU A 125 -2.82 11.24 -3.37
CA GLU A 125 -3.50 10.31 -4.27
C GLU A 125 -3.04 8.90 -3.93
N ILE A 126 -3.99 8.00 -3.65
CA ILE A 126 -3.73 6.60 -3.30
C ILE A 126 -4.48 5.73 -4.31
N GLN A 127 -3.77 4.77 -4.92
CA GLN A 127 -4.35 3.80 -5.84
C GLN A 127 -4.05 2.38 -5.35
N MET A 128 -5.09 1.61 -5.04
CA MET A 128 -4.98 0.23 -4.58
C MET A 128 -5.75 -0.70 -5.52
N ARG A 129 -5.05 -1.69 -6.06
CA ARG A 129 -5.67 -2.65 -7.00
C ARG A 129 -6.54 -3.65 -6.25
N LYS A 130 -7.61 -4.10 -6.90
CA LYS A 130 -8.43 -5.21 -6.37
C LYS A 130 -7.57 -6.46 -6.21
N GLY A 131 -7.77 -7.17 -5.10
CA GLY A 131 -7.07 -8.44 -4.82
C GLY A 131 -5.76 -8.31 -4.04
N GLY A 132 -5.52 -7.17 -3.41
CA GLY A 132 -4.45 -6.99 -2.43
C GLY A 132 -4.59 -5.68 -1.66
N ASN A 133 -3.67 -5.41 -0.76
CA ASN A 133 -3.60 -4.15 -0.01
C ASN A 133 -2.42 -3.26 -0.42
N TYR A 134 -1.66 -3.66 -1.43
CA TYR A 134 -0.53 -2.88 -1.93
C TYR A 134 -1.05 -1.69 -2.75
N ALA A 135 -0.54 -0.50 -2.44
CA ALA A 135 -1.00 0.75 -3.03
C ALA A 135 0.16 1.59 -3.55
N ASP A 136 -0.11 2.30 -4.64
CA ASP A 136 0.75 3.35 -5.19
C ASP A 136 0.25 4.71 -4.68
N ILE A 137 1.16 5.51 -4.12
CA ILE A 137 0.83 6.74 -3.43
C ILE A 137 1.64 7.89 -3.99
N ILE A 138 0.97 9.01 -4.24
CA ILE A 138 1.58 10.26 -4.68
C ILE A 138 1.22 11.35 -3.70
N VAL A 139 2.21 11.97 -3.09
CA VAL A 139 2.06 13.17 -2.25
C VAL A 139 2.59 14.35 -3.05
N THR A 140 1.69 15.24 -3.45
CA THR A 140 2.00 16.46 -4.21
C THR A 140 1.84 17.68 -3.32
N PRO A 141 2.93 18.21 -2.72
CA PRO A 141 2.87 19.41 -1.91
C PRO A 141 2.60 20.65 -2.78
N THR A 142 1.96 21.67 -2.21
CA THR A 142 1.75 22.97 -2.89
C THR A 142 3.08 23.68 -3.18
N LYS A 143 4.11 23.44 -2.36
CA LYS A 143 5.48 23.92 -2.57
C LYS A 143 6.43 22.73 -2.45
N GLY A 144 7.26 22.52 -3.48
CA GLY A 144 8.20 21.40 -3.55
C GLY A 144 7.85 20.38 -4.63
N SER A 145 8.53 19.25 -4.62
CA SER A 145 8.36 18.19 -5.61
C SER A 145 7.40 17.12 -5.13
N ALA A 146 6.65 16.53 -6.06
CA ALA A 146 5.83 15.36 -5.78
C ALA A 146 6.71 14.18 -5.34
N ARG A 147 6.20 13.41 -4.38
CA ARG A 147 6.84 12.19 -3.86
C ARG A 147 5.96 11.01 -4.23
N LYS A 148 6.58 9.97 -4.78
CA LYS A 148 5.90 8.73 -5.16
C LYS A 148 6.50 7.56 -4.40
N PHE A 149 5.64 6.76 -3.80
CA PHE A 149 6.05 5.57 -3.06
C PHE A 149 4.93 4.55 -3.07
N SER A 150 5.29 3.30 -2.78
CA SER A 150 4.34 2.20 -2.74
C SER A 150 4.58 1.34 -1.51
N GLY A 151 3.51 0.76 -0.99
CA GLY A 151 3.54 -0.09 0.19
C GLY A 151 2.18 -0.68 0.51
N GLU A 152 2.12 -1.55 1.50
CA GLU A 152 0.86 -2.13 1.98
C GLU A 152 0.07 -1.15 2.85
N ILE A 153 -1.23 -1.01 2.56
CA ILE A 153 -2.20 -0.38 3.46
C ILE A 153 -2.60 -1.40 4.51
N VAL A 154 -2.33 -1.09 5.78
CA VAL A 154 -2.67 -1.96 6.91
C VAL A 154 -3.43 -1.18 7.98
N PRO A 155 -4.30 -1.84 8.76
CA PRO A 155 -4.84 -1.24 9.97
C PRO A 155 -3.71 -0.83 10.90
N LYS A 156 -3.91 0.26 11.64
CA LYS A 156 -2.92 0.78 12.60
C LYS A 156 -2.41 -0.28 13.59
N SER A 157 -3.27 -1.22 14.01
CA SER A 157 -2.93 -2.32 14.92
C SER A 157 -1.92 -3.33 14.35
N GLU A 158 -1.77 -3.38 13.02
CA GLU A 158 -0.89 -4.30 12.29
C GLU A 158 0.33 -3.59 11.69
N ALA A 159 0.47 -2.29 11.94
CA ALA A 159 1.48 -1.47 11.30
C ALA A 159 2.88 -1.71 11.91
N LYS A 160 3.89 -1.75 11.04
CA LYS A 160 5.31 -1.97 11.41
C LYS A 160 6.11 -0.68 11.54
N TYR A 161 5.46 0.47 11.75
CA TYR A 161 6.15 1.77 11.67
C TYR A 161 6.69 2.24 13.03
N TYR A 162 7.80 2.99 13.00
CA TYR A 162 8.34 3.67 14.18
C TYR A 162 8.05 5.16 14.14
N LYS A 163 7.23 5.62 15.09
CA LYS A 163 6.99 7.06 15.29
C LYS A 163 8.27 7.73 15.81
N ARG A 164 8.82 8.70 15.07
CA ARG A 164 9.93 9.52 15.58
C ARG A 164 9.34 10.77 16.23
N PRO A 165 9.83 11.18 17.41
CA PRO A 165 9.36 12.42 18.03
C PRO A 165 9.90 13.60 17.20
N ASN A 166 9.01 14.34 16.52
CA ASN A 166 9.19 15.69 15.94
C ASN A 166 7.91 16.08 15.19
N VAL A 167 6.77 16.10 15.89
CA VAL A 167 5.48 16.42 15.29
C VAL A 167 5.34 17.92 15.11
N VAL A 168 5.08 18.36 13.88
CA VAL A 168 4.89 19.76 13.49
C VAL A 168 3.54 19.98 12.82
#